data_AF-A0A7V9P9K7-F1
#
_entry.id   AF-A0A7V9P9K7-F1
#
_cell.length_a   1.000
_cell.length_b   1.000
_cell.length_c   1.000
_cell.angle_alpha   90.00
_cell.angle_beta   90.00
_cell.angle_gamma   90.00
#
_symmetry.space_group_name_H-M   'P 1'
#
loop_
_entity.id
_entity.type
_entity.pdbx_description
1 polymer ?
#
loop_
_entity_poly.entity_id
_entity_poly.type
_entity_poly.pdbx_seq_one_letter_code
_entity_poly.pdbx_strand_id
1 'polypeptide(L)'
;ESPEIIITILFTLALRPTIALGALISDKINQWTLVVGMIPLAYSLGAGTIAALPLDLRQREEFFLTAAQSLFGLALFLCLRLSLKSAFALLGLFLVQFGLSFYFHNDESRTIVVLTYMAWLYLVLAAGIFALNYRCLIECFRTGLLARNTSPD
;
A
#
# COMPACT_ATOMS: atom_id res chain seq x y z
N GLU A 1 7.68 12.79 2.48
CA GLU A 1 7.72 11.75 3.52
C GLU A 1 8.77 11.96 4.61
N SER A 2 9.98 12.45 4.30
CA SER A 2 11.07 12.52 5.31
C SER A 2 10.74 13.21 6.65
N PRO A 3 9.98 14.33 6.70
CA PRO A 3 9.56 14.91 7.98
C PRO A 3 8.58 14.03 8.74
N GLU A 4 7.68 13.35 8.04
CA GLU A 4 6.65 12.49 8.63
C GLU A 4 7.26 11.22 9.24
N ILE A 5 8.22 10.61 8.54
CA ILE A 5 8.95 9.45 9.07
C ILE A 5 9.65 9.81 10.38
N ILE A 6 10.29 10.99 10.45
CA ILE A 6 10.93 11.47 11.68
C ILE A 6 9.90 11.61 12.80
N ILE A 7 8.75 12.23 12.54
CA ILE A 7 7.68 12.39 13.54
C ILE A 7 7.16 11.04 14.04
N THR A 8 6.95 10.08 13.14
CA THR A 8 6.53 8.72 13.48
C THR A 8 7.58 7.99 14.32
N ILE A 9 8.86 8.14 14.01
CA ILE A 9 9.97 7.60 14.81
C ILE A 9 9.96 8.24 16.20
N LEU A 10 9.82 9.56 16.30
CA LEU A 10 9.76 10.26 17.58
C LEU A 10 8.58 9.79 18.44
N PHE A 11 7.39 9.61 17.85
CA PHE A 11 6.26 9.04 18.58
C PHE A 11 6.50 7.61 19.03
N THR A 12 7.17 6.79 18.21
CA THR A 12 7.53 5.41 18.58
C THR A 12 8.54 5.40 19.74
N LEU A 13 9.58 6.24 19.68
CA LEU A 13 10.58 6.39 20.75
C LEU A 13 9.97 6.97 22.04
N ALA A 14 8.95 7.81 21.92
CA ALA A 14 8.17 8.34 23.04
C ALA A 14 7.15 7.31 23.61
N LEU A 15 7.26 6.03 23.25
CA LEU A 15 6.36 4.94 23.67
C LEU A 15 4.89 5.16 23.28
N ARG A 16 4.66 5.84 22.14
CA ARG A 16 3.32 6.08 21.55
C ARG A 16 3.18 5.40 20.16
N PRO A 17 3.39 4.07 20.05
CA PRO A 17 3.40 3.38 18.76
C PRO A 17 2.03 3.38 18.06
N THR A 18 0.93 3.44 18.81
CA THR A 18 -0.43 3.50 18.22
C THR A 18 -0.66 4.79 17.46
N ILE A 19 -0.16 5.93 17.99
CA ILE A 19 -0.26 7.24 17.31
C ILE A 19 0.63 7.24 16.07
N ALA A 20 1.85 6.71 16.21
CA ALA A 20 2.79 6.57 15.09
C ALA A 20 2.20 5.72 13.95
N LEU A 21 1.64 4.55 14.25
CA LEU A 21 0.99 3.69 13.26
C LEU A 21 -0.26 4.32 12.66
N GLY A 22 -1.08 5.01 13.47
CA GLY A 22 -2.24 5.73 12.98
C GLY A 22 -1.88 6.81 11.96
N ALA A 23 -0.82 7.56 12.21
CA ALA A 23 -0.30 8.56 11.27
C ALA A 23 0.13 7.91 9.94
N LEU A 24 0.94 6.85 10.00
CA LEU A 24 1.40 6.13 8.79
C LEU A 24 0.23 5.54 7.97
N ILE A 25 -0.77 4.97 8.64
CA ILE A 25 -1.95 4.42 7.96
C ILE A 25 -2.74 5.55 7.30
N SER A 26 -2.95 6.67 8.01
CA SER A 26 -3.65 7.83 7.50
C SER A 26 -2.97 8.41 6.25
N ASP A 27 -1.64 8.57 6.29
CA ASP A 27 -0.89 9.03 5.14
C ASP A 27 -0.98 8.05 3.97
N LYS A 28 -0.87 6.74 4.23
CA LYS A 28 -1.00 5.75 3.15
C LYS A 28 -2.36 5.80 2.47
N ILE A 29 -3.43 6.02 3.23
CA ILE A 29 -4.80 6.20 2.69
C ILE A 29 -4.87 7.48 1.85
N ASN A 30 -4.36 8.60 2.37
CA ASN A 30 -4.32 9.88 1.67
C ASN A 30 -3.57 9.79 0.34
N GLN A 31 -2.42 9.13 0.33
CA GLN A 31 -1.62 8.90 -0.88
C GLN A 31 -2.38 8.07 -1.92
N TRP A 32 -3.02 6.96 -1.52
CA TRP A 32 -3.70 6.07 -2.46
C TRP A 32 -5.05 6.57 -2.95
N THR A 33 -5.68 7.50 -2.22
CA THR A 33 -7.00 8.01 -2.57
C THR A 33 -6.88 9.38 -3.23
N LEU A 34 -6.46 10.38 -2.46
CA LEU A 34 -6.39 11.77 -2.91
C LEU A 34 -5.29 11.96 -3.93
N VAL A 35 -4.05 11.55 -3.64
CA VAL A 35 -2.93 11.82 -4.56
C VAL A 35 -3.10 11.05 -5.88
N VAL A 36 -3.34 9.74 -5.81
CA VAL A 36 -3.56 8.93 -7.02
C VAL A 36 -4.79 9.40 -7.82
N GLY A 37 -5.86 9.82 -7.16
CA GLY A 37 -7.06 10.34 -7.82
C GLY A 37 -6.87 11.73 -8.44
N MET A 38 -6.03 12.58 -7.85
CA MET A 38 -5.78 13.93 -8.35
C MET A 38 -4.93 13.96 -9.62
N ILE A 39 -4.02 13.01 -9.84
CA ILE A 39 -3.12 13.03 -11.01
C ILE A 39 -3.89 12.99 -12.34
N PRO A 40 -4.83 12.05 -12.58
CA PRO A 40 -5.63 12.03 -13.81
C PRO A 40 -6.52 13.27 -13.97
N LEU A 41 -7.04 13.82 -12.87
CA LEU A 41 -7.85 15.04 -12.87
C LEU A 41 -7.02 16.25 -13.30
N ALA A 42 -5.86 16.44 -12.70
CA ALA A 42 -4.93 17.51 -13.06
C ALA A 42 -4.47 17.39 -14.53
N TYR A 43 -4.23 16.16 -15.00
CA TYR A 43 -3.90 15.90 -16.40
C TYR A 43 -5.02 16.32 -17.36
N SER A 44 -6.27 15.91 -17.10
CA SER A 44 -7.42 16.32 -17.91
C SER A 44 -7.61 17.84 -17.93
N LEU A 45 -7.46 18.50 -16.77
CA LEU A 45 -7.54 19.95 -16.68
C LEU A 45 -6.43 20.64 -17.51
N GLY A 46 -5.20 20.15 -17.42
CA GLY A 46 -4.08 20.67 -18.21
C GLY A 46 -4.23 20.43 -19.72
N ALA A 47 -4.88 19.32 -20.12
CA ALA A 47 -5.17 19.00 -21.51
C ALA A 47 -6.38 19.77 -22.09
N GLY A 48 -7.14 20.49 -21.26
CA GLY A 48 -8.36 21.20 -21.67
C GLY A 48 -9.52 20.28 -22.11
N THR A 49 -9.39 18.97 -21.92
CA THR A 49 -10.35 17.94 -22.32
C THR A 49 -10.31 16.79 -21.33
N ILE A 50 -11.40 16.02 -21.22
CA ILE A 50 -11.39 14.79 -20.42
C ILE A 50 -10.49 13.78 -21.13
N ALA A 51 -9.31 13.54 -20.57
CA ALA A 51 -8.29 12.69 -21.15
C ALA A 51 -7.77 11.70 -20.11
N ALA A 52 -7.68 10.43 -20.49
CA ALA A 52 -7.06 9.42 -19.66
C ALA A 52 -5.55 9.67 -19.56
N LEU A 53 -4.99 9.53 -18.36
CA LEU A 53 -3.55 9.62 -18.15
C LEU A 53 -2.85 8.48 -18.93
N PRO A 54 -2.03 8.77 -19.94
CA PRO A 54 -1.34 7.74 -20.69
C PRO A 54 -0.21 7.17 -19.83
N LEU A 55 -0.38 5.93 -19.38
CA LEU A 55 0.67 5.18 -18.72
C LEU A 55 1.36 4.26 -19.73
N ASP A 56 2.69 4.32 -19.79
CA ASP A 56 3.50 3.36 -20.52
C ASP A 56 3.44 1.96 -19.86
N LEU A 57 4.00 0.95 -20.51
CA LEU A 57 3.91 -0.42 -20.01
C LEU A 57 4.60 -0.58 -18.65
N ARG A 58 5.75 0.07 -18.46
CA ARG A 58 6.52 0.03 -17.22
C ARG A 58 5.75 0.68 -16.06
N GLN A 59 5.21 1.87 -16.25
CA GLN A 59 4.42 2.61 -15.26
C GLN A 59 3.17 1.85 -14.85
N ARG A 60 2.51 1.14 -15.78
CA ARG A 60 1.39 0.27 -15.44
C ARG A 60 1.81 -0.87 -14.53
N GLU A 61 2.94 -1.51 -14.80
CA GLU A 61 3.47 -2.57 -13.94
C GLU A 61 3.95 -2.03 -12.58
N GLU A 62 4.58 -0.86 -12.53
CA GLU A 62 4.94 -0.20 -11.27
C GLU A 62 3.70 0.14 -10.44
N PHE A 63 2.64 0.65 -11.08
CA PHE A 63 1.35 0.91 -10.44
C PHE A 63 0.70 -0.38 -9.93
N PHE A 64 0.66 -1.43 -10.76
CA PHE A 64 0.10 -2.73 -10.41
C PHE A 64 0.84 -3.39 -9.23
N LEU A 65 2.17 -3.36 -9.26
CA LEU A 65 3.01 -3.86 -8.18
C LEU A 65 2.75 -3.12 -6.87
N THR A 66 2.67 -1.78 -6.93
CA THR A 66 2.41 -0.97 -5.74
C THR A 66 1.02 -1.26 -5.17
N ALA A 67 0.02 -1.47 -6.02
CA ALA A 67 -1.33 -1.86 -5.61
C ALA A 67 -1.34 -3.25 -4.94
N ALA A 68 -0.64 -4.23 -5.53
CA ALA A 68 -0.50 -5.57 -4.97
C ALA A 68 0.22 -5.57 -3.62
N GLN A 69 1.32 -4.82 -3.49
CA GLN A 69 2.04 -4.64 -2.24
C GLN A 69 1.17 -3.98 -1.17
N SER A 70 0.32 -3.02 -1.56
CA SER A 70 -0.61 -2.35 -0.64
C SER A 70 -1.68 -3.30 -0.13
N LEU A 71 -2.21 -4.17 -1.00
CA LEU A 71 -3.15 -5.22 -0.61
C LEU A 71 -2.50 -6.25 0.33
N PHE A 72 -1.25 -6.64 0.08
CA PHE A 72 -0.48 -7.49 0.98
C PHE A 72 -0.23 -6.84 2.35
N GLY A 73 0.12 -5.54 2.37
CA GLY A 73 0.23 -4.77 3.60
C GLY A 73 -1.07 -4.74 4.39
N LEU A 74 -2.20 -4.51 3.72
CA LEU A 74 -3.53 -4.60 4.32
C LEU A 74 -3.83 -6.00 4.87
N ALA A 75 -3.48 -7.05 4.12
CA ALA A 75 -3.65 -8.44 4.55
C ALA A 75 -2.88 -8.74 5.83
N LEU A 76 -1.67 -8.20 5.99
CA LEU A 76 -0.88 -8.33 7.21
C LEU A 76 -1.40 -7.46 8.37
N PHE A 77 -2.17 -6.40 8.07
CA PHE A 77 -2.78 -5.48 9.03
C PHE A 77 -4.23 -5.80 9.39
N LEU A 78 -4.75 -6.93 8.91
CA LEU A 78 -6.18 -7.26 8.90
C LEU A 78 -6.93 -7.10 10.23
N CYS A 79 -6.23 -7.24 11.36
CA CYS A 79 -6.79 -7.11 12.70
C CYS A 79 -6.23 -5.91 13.47
N LEU A 80 -5.80 -4.84 12.76
CA LEU A 80 -5.21 -3.62 13.31
C LEU A 80 -3.97 -3.87 14.20
N ARG A 81 -3.30 -5.01 14.00
CA ARG A 81 -2.12 -5.44 14.75
C ARG A 81 -1.01 -5.81 13.78
N LEU A 82 0.04 -4.99 13.74
CA LEU A 82 1.27 -5.35 13.05
C LEU A 82 2.18 -6.12 14.02
N SER A 83 2.47 -7.38 13.70
CA SER A 83 3.49 -8.16 14.41
C SER A 83 4.89 -7.82 13.88
N LEU A 84 5.94 -8.09 14.67
CA LEU A 84 7.31 -7.97 14.18
C LEU A 84 7.57 -8.87 12.95
N LYS A 85 6.96 -10.07 12.93
CA LYS A 85 7.07 -10.98 11.78
C LYS A 85 6.50 -10.38 10.50
N SER A 86 5.35 -9.72 10.58
CA SER A 86 4.74 -9.06 9.43
C SER A 86 5.51 -7.82 9.00
N ALA A 87 6.08 -7.07 9.95
CA ALA A 87 6.97 -5.95 9.65
C ALA A 87 8.22 -6.41 8.88
N PHE A 88 8.88 -7.47 9.33
CA PHE A 88 10.04 -8.05 8.63
C PHE A 88 9.66 -8.65 7.28
N ALA A 89 8.47 -9.25 7.14
CA ALA A 89 7.99 -9.75 5.85
C ALA A 89 7.81 -8.61 4.83
N LEU A 90 7.21 -7.48 5.23
CA LEU A 90 7.07 -6.29 4.39
C LEU A 90 8.43 -5.71 4.00
N LEU A 91 9.31 -5.49 4.99
CA LEU A 91 10.63 -4.93 4.76
C LEU A 91 11.47 -5.85 3.87
N GLY A 92 11.48 -7.16 4.14
CA GLY A 92 12.25 -8.14 3.38
C GLY A 92 11.80 -8.21 1.92
N LEU A 93 10.51 -8.32 1.67
CA LEU A 93 9.99 -8.35 0.30
C LEU A 93 10.23 -7.03 -0.44
N PHE A 94 10.08 -5.89 0.25
CA PHE A 94 10.41 -4.58 -0.30
C PHE A 94 11.90 -4.47 -0.68
N LEU A 95 12.81 -4.93 0.19
CA LEU A 95 14.25 -4.88 -0.10
C LEU A 95 14.65 -5.80 -1.25
N VAL A 96 14.04 -7.00 -1.34
CA VAL A 96 14.23 -7.91 -2.48
C VAL A 96 13.75 -7.24 -3.77
N GLN A 97 12.55 -6.67 -3.76
CA GLN A 97 12.01 -5.92 -4.89
C GLN A 97 12.91 -4.75 -5.29
N PHE A 98 13.37 -3.96 -4.33
CA PHE A 98 14.24 -2.82 -4.54
C PHE A 98 15.59 -3.25 -5.16
N GLY A 99 16.20 -4.30 -4.63
CA GLY A 99 17.45 -4.86 -5.16
C GLY A 99 17.30 -5.40 -6.58
N LEU A 100 16.21 -6.11 -6.87
CA LEU A 100 15.91 -6.61 -8.23
C LEU A 100 15.67 -5.46 -9.20
N SER A 101 14.88 -4.45 -8.80
CA SER A 101 14.61 -3.27 -9.62
C SER A 101 15.90 -2.49 -9.94
N PHE A 102 16.79 -2.36 -8.95
CA PHE A 102 18.10 -1.74 -9.14
C PHE A 102 18.99 -2.54 -10.09
N TYR A 103 19.02 -3.87 -9.96
CA TYR A 103 19.83 -4.73 -10.81
C TYR A 103 19.38 -4.75 -12.28
N PHE A 104 18.07 -4.84 -12.52
CA PHE A 104 17.51 -4.93 -13.87
C PHE A 104 17.19 -3.58 -14.51
N HIS A 105 17.49 -2.45 -13.85
CA HIS A 105 17.12 -1.11 -14.29
C HIS A 105 17.47 -0.78 -15.74
N ASN A 106 18.58 -1.31 -16.27
CA ASN A 106 19.05 -1.06 -17.63
C ASN A 106 18.34 -1.91 -18.70
N ASP A 107 17.58 -2.94 -18.31
CA ASP A 107 16.83 -3.81 -19.22
C ASP A 107 15.33 -3.66 -18.95
N GLU A 108 14.67 -2.92 -19.83
CA GLU A 108 13.25 -2.60 -19.70
C GLU A 108 12.37 -3.86 -19.76
N SER A 109 12.71 -4.81 -20.64
CA SER A 109 11.95 -6.05 -20.81
C SER A 109 11.99 -6.92 -19.55
N ARG A 110 13.18 -7.05 -18.94
CA ARG A 110 13.37 -7.80 -17.69
C ARG A 110 12.73 -7.10 -16.51
N THR A 111 12.81 -5.77 -16.46
CA THR A 111 12.18 -4.98 -15.42
C THR A 111 10.68 -5.21 -15.38
N ILE A 112 9.99 -5.12 -16.53
CA ILE A 112 8.54 -5.37 -16.66
C ILE A 112 8.20 -6.76 -16.12
N VAL A 113 8.92 -7.79 -16.57
CA VAL A 113 8.68 -9.18 -16.15
C VAL A 113 8.87 -9.36 -14.64
N VAL A 114 9.91 -8.75 -14.06
CA VAL A 114 10.16 -8.80 -12.60
C VAL A 114 9.06 -8.10 -11.82
N LEU A 115 8.62 -6.92 -12.27
CA LEU A 115 7.52 -6.18 -11.64
C LEU A 115 6.24 -7.02 -11.62
N THR A 116 5.88 -7.62 -12.76
CA THR A 116 4.69 -8.48 -12.88
C THR A 116 4.75 -9.70 -11.96
N TYR A 117 5.88 -10.43 -11.94
CA TYR A 117 6.03 -11.61 -11.07
C TYR A 117 5.97 -11.25 -9.58
N MET A 118 6.61 -10.14 -9.18
CA MET A 118 6.55 -9.66 -7.81
C MET A 118 5.12 -9.24 -7.42
N ALA A 119 4.37 -8.61 -8.33
CA ALA A 119 2.98 -8.23 -8.08
C ALA A 119 2.11 -9.46 -7.82
N TRP A 120 2.23 -10.49 -8.67
CA TRP A 120 1.53 -11.77 -8.45
C TRP A 120 1.95 -12.46 -7.16
N LEU A 121 3.23 -12.42 -6.81
CA LEU A 121 3.71 -12.95 -5.52
C LEU A 121 3.00 -12.26 -4.34
N TYR A 122 2.95 -10.93 -4.33
CA TYR A 122 2.23 -10.18 -3.28
C TYR A 122 0.74 -10.53 -3.25
N LEU A 123 0.09 -10.68 -4.40
CA LEU A 123 -1.33 -11.05 -4.48
C LEU A 123 -1.59 -12.45 -3.93
N VAL A 124 -0.75 -13.44 -4.27
CA VAL A 124 -0.87 -14.82 -3.78
C VAL A 124 -0.66 -14.86 -2.26
N LEU A 125 0.34 -14.15 -1.75
CA LEU A 125 0.58 -14.05 -0.31
C LEU A 125 -0.58 -13.36 0.41
N ALA A 126 -1.09 -12.25 -0.15
CA ALA A 126 -2.24 -11.54 0.38
C ALA A 126 -3.47 -12.45 0.44
N ALA A 127 -3.80 -13.13 -0.67
CA ALA A 127 -4.91 -14.05 -0.77
C ALA A 127 -4.80 -15.21 0.23
N GLY A 128 -3.60 -15.78 0.40
CA GLY A 128 -3.33 -16.80 1.40
C GLY A 128 -3.60 -16.30 2.82
N ILE A 129 -3.13 -15.09 3.16
CA ILE A 129 -3.38 -14.48 4.48
C ILE A 129 -4.86 -14.17 4.69
N PHE A 130 -5.55 -13.62 3.69
CA PHE A 130 -6.99 -13.38 3.73
C PHE A 130 -7.77 -14.67 3.95
N ALA A 131 -7.41 -15.75 3.25
CA ALA A 131 -8.05 -17.05 3.38
C ALA A 131 -7.83 -17.66 4.77
N LEU A 132 -6.62 -17.58 5.31
CA LEU A 132 -6.32 -18.08 6.65
C LEU A 132 -7.00 -17.24 7.76
N ASN A 133 -7.21 -15.94 7.53
CA ASN A 133 -7.77 -15.01 8.52
C ASN A 133 -9.17 -14.49 8.16
N TYR A 134 -9.94 -15.25 7.37
CA TYR A 134 -11.23 -14.83 6.80
C TYR A 134 -12.24 -14.36 7.85
N ARG A 135 -12.18 -14.87 9.09
CA ARG A 135 -13.05 -14.44 10.19
C ARG A 135 -12.82 -12.98 10.59
N CYS A 136 -11.55 -12.60 10.73
CA CYS A 136 -11.19 -11.22 11.05
C CYS A 136 -11.55 -10.28 9.89
N LEU A 137 -11.46 -10.75 8.64
CA LEU A 137 -11.88 -9.98 7.47
C LEU A 137 -13.36 -9.60 7.55
N ILE A 138 -14.21 -10.58 7.88
CA ILE A 138 -15.65 -10.38 8.04
C ILE A 138 -15.93 -9.41 9.19
N GLU A 139 -15.21 -9.52 10.31
CA GLU A 139 -15.37 -8.61 11.45
C GLU A 139 -14.96 -7.17 11.12
N CYS A 140 -13.84 -6.97 10.43
CA CYS A 140 -13.40 -5.66 9.97
C CYS A 140 -14.41 -5.03 9.01
N PHE A 141 -14.92 -5.83 8.06
CA PHE A 141 -15.93 -5.38 7.10
C PHE A 141 -17.23 -5.00 7.80
N ARG A 142 -17.67 -5.83 8.76
CA ARG A 142 -18.85 -5.56 9.59
C ARG A 142 -18.68 -4.27 10.40
N THR A 143 -17.52 -4.07 11.02
CA THR A 143 -17.24 -2.87 11.83
C THR A 143 -17.17 -1.63 10.95
N GLY A 144 -16.45 -1.67 9.82
CA GLY A 144 -16.32 -0.52 8.91
C GLY A 144 -17.65 -0.08 8.28
N LEU A 145 -18.55 -1.02 7.97
CA LEU A 145 -19.86 -0.69 7.38
C LEU A 145 -20.93 -0.37 8.43
N LEU A 146 -20.94 -1.05 9.58
CA LEU A 146 -21.98 -0.88 10.61
C LEU A 146 -21.65 0.17 11.67
N ALA A 147 -20.38 0.54 11.88
CA ALA A 147 -20.01 1.58 12.86
C ALA A 147 -20.43 3.00 12.45
N ARG A 148 -21.12 3.17 11.32
CA ARG A 148 -21.73 4.46 10.93
C ARG A 148 -22.89 4.89 11.85
N ASN A 149 -23.33 4.05 12.81
CA ASN A 149 -24.59 4.25 13.53
C ASN A 149 -24.55 4.39 15.06
N THR A 150 -23.39 4.68 15.69
CA THR A 150 -23.39 5.02 17.13
C THR A 150 -22.47 6.20 17.42
N SER A 151 -22.98 7.41 17.22
CA SER A 151 -22.57 8.58 18.00
C SER A 151 -23.19 8.45 19.41
N PRO A 152 -22.40 8.38 20.49
CA PRO A 152 -22.92 8.69 21.80
C PRO A 152 -23.05 10.22 21.91
N ASP A 153 -24.22 10.66 22.37
CA ASP A 153 -24.50 12.04 22.81
C ASP A 153 -23.50 12.56 23.86
#